data_AF-A0A154WGS0-F1
#
_entry.id   AF-A0A154WGS0-F1
#
_cell.length_a   1.000
_cell.length_b   1.000
_cell.length_c   1.000
_cell.angle_alpha   90.00
_cell.angle_beta   90.00
_cell.angle_gamma   90.00
#
_symmetry.space_group_name_H-M   'P 1'
#
loop_
_entity.id
_entity.type
_entity.pdbx_description
1 polymer ?
#
loop_
_entity_poly.entity_id
_entity_poly.type
_entity_poly.pdbx_seq_one_letter_code
_entity_poly.pdbx_strand_id
1 'polypeptide(L)'
;MSLMTVTRFAPKKDKPIAEEPAAAAPRRPVLRAIPDAPVATPHSTKGPQQAAWLAPSSLPKAGVSVPQYLRELDSFQRQQFSTETRKIVMDVSSREVEGVVALAAKLRGRYLAKLLDAAGHGRVAVSETQMKEIQRCREMYEEAMRGIDELKLALNNGEIAIPGMDRP
;
A
#
# COMPACT_ATOMS: atom_id res chain seq x y z
N MET A 1 -64.94 -30.44 -38.35
CA MET A 1 -64.16 -30.66 -39.58
C MET A 1 -62.71 -30.29 -39.28
N SER A 2 -61.64 -30.90 -39.80
CA SER A 2 -61.27 -32.26 -40.24
C SER A 2 -59.99 -32.11 -41.09
N LEU A 3 -58.99 -32.99 -40.94
CA LEU A 3 -57.69 -33.00 -41.65
C LEU A 3 -56.76 -31.80 -41.30
N MET A 4 -55.47 -31.95 -40.95
CA MET A 4 -54.32 -32.67 -41.58
C MET A 4 -53.85 -32.01 -42.89
N THR A 5 -52.57 -31.67 -43.06
CA THR A 5 -51.47 -32.63 -43.35
C THR A 5 -50.07 -32.01 -43.09
N VAL A 6 -49.00 -32.83 -43.01
CA VAL A 6 -47.60 -32.43 -42.72
C VAL A 6 -46.60 -32.97 -43.76
N THR A 7 -45.69 -32.12 -44.24
CA THR A 7 -44.44 -32.47 -44.96
C THR A 7 -43.44 -31.32 -44.79
N ARG A 8 -42.14 -31.40 -44.44
CA ARG A 8 -41.05 -32.42 -44.25
C ARG A 8 -39.89 -32.28 -45.27
N PHE A 9 -38.71 -31.98 -44.70
CA PHE A 9 -37.35 -32.40 -45.10
C PHE A 9 -36.56 -31.68 -46.23
N ALA A 10 -35.23 -31.84 -46.15
CA ALA A 10 -34.14 -31.22 -46.94
C ALA A 10 -33.41 -32.32 -47.79
N PRO A 11 -32.08 -32.37 -48.14
CA PRO A 11 -30.91 -31.49 -47.86
C PRO A 11 -29.85 -31.33 -49.01
N LYS A 12 -28.67 -30.71 -48.70
CA LYS A 12 -27.38 -30.68 -49.47
C LYS A 12 -27.43 -29.89 -50.81
N LYS A 13 -26.33 -29.41 -51.44
CA LYS A 13 -24.85 -29.46 -51.29
C LYS A 13 -24.29 -28.10 -51.85
N ASP A 14 -23.03 -27.64 -51.85
CA ASP A 14 -21.70 -28.10 -51.41
C ASP A 14 -20.73 -26.89 -51.23
N LYS A 15 -19.40 -27.09 -51.04
CA LYS A 15 -18.32 -26.08 -51.23
C LYS A 15 -17.73 -26.09 -52.66
N PRO A 16 -17.05 -25.00 -53.08
CA PRO A 16 -15.58 -25.05 -53.11
C PRO A 16 -14.90 -23.96 -52.26
N ILE A 17 -13.55 -23.92 -52.28
CA ILE A 17 -12.70 -23.02 -51.50
C ILE A 17 -11.96 -22.07 -52.47
N ALA A 18 -11.76 -20.82 -52.05
CA ALA A 18 -10.78 -19.90 -52.64
C ALA A 18 -10.01 -19.22 -51.50
N GLU A 19 -8.70 -19.04 -51.67
CA GLU A 19 -7.80 -18.42 -50.68
C GLU A 19 -7.41 -17.02 -51.13
N GLU A 20 -7.50 -16.02 -50.25
CA GLU A 20 -6.82 -14.73 -50.36
C GLU A 20 -6.59 -14.11 -48.96
N PRO A 21 -5.68 -13.14 -48.80
CA PRO A 21 -4.52 -13.41 -47.94
C PRO A 21 -4.54 -12.82 -46.52
N ALA A 22 -3.59 -13.27 -45.71
CA ALA A 22 -3.47 -12.97 -44.29
C ALA A 22 -3.27 -11.47 -43.97
N ALA A 23 -4.23 -10.87 -43.27
CA ALA A 23 -4.17 -9.48 -42.82
C ALA A 23 -3.39 -9.31 -41.50
N ALA A 24 -2.28 -8.55 -41.58
CA ALA A 24 -1.63 -7.77 -40.52
C ALA A 24 -1.49 -8.39 -39.10
N ALA A 25 -0.31 -8.94 -38.80
CA ALA A 25 0.12 -9.21 -37.43
C ALA A 25 0.27 -7.92 -36.58
N PRO A 26 0.02 -7.96 -35.25
CA PRO A 26 0.12 -6.79 -34.38
C PRO A 26 1.57 -6.30 -34.26
N ARG A 27 1.77 -4.99 -34.47
CA ARG A 27 3.08 -4.33 -34.35
C ARG A 27 3.55 -4.34 -32.89
N ARG A 28 4.67 -5.04 -32.61
CA ARG A 28 5.39 -4.89 -31.32
C ARG A 28 5.88 -3.44 -31.18
N PRO A 29 5.80 -2.82 -29.99
CA PRO A 29 6.49 -1.55 -29.74
C PRO A 29 8.00 -1.79 -29.80
N VAL A 30 8.70 -1.03 -30.66
CA VAL A 30 10.17 -1.04 -30.70
C VAL A 30 10.67 -0.30 -29.47
N LEU A 31 11.41 -1.00 -28.60
CA LEU A 31 12.05 -0.39 -27.44
C LEU A 31 13.17 0.54 -27.94
N ARG A 32 12.88 1.84 -28.00
CA ARG A 32 13.80 2.84 -28.55
C ARG A 32 14.86 3.15 -27.49
N ALA A 33 16.09 2.70 -27.71
CA ALA A 33 17.22 3.03 -26.84
C ALA A 33 17.38 4.56 -26.75
N ILE A 34 17.45 5.07 -25.52
CA ILE A 34 17.75 6.47 -25.24
C ILE A 34 19.28 6.56 -25.09
N PRO A 35 19.98 7.45 -25.84
CA PRO A 35 21.42 7.68 -25.65
C PRO A 35 21.73 8.24 -24.25
N ASP A 36 22.97 8.05 -23.82
CA ASP A 36 23.42 8.28 -22.44
C ASP A 36 23.06 9.66 -21.87
N ALA A 37 22.28 9.65 -20.78
CA ALA A 37 22.11 10.80 -19.88
C ALA A 37 23.26 10.81 -18.84
N PRO A 38 23.71 11.99 -18.38
CA PRO A 38 25.02 12.13 -17.75
C PRO A 38 25.14 11.46 -16.37
N VAL A 39 26.38 11.08 -16.08
CA VAL A 39 26.91 10.51 -14.83
C VAL A 39 26.13 10.94 -13.58
N ALA A 40 25.57 9.96 -12.87
CA ALA A 40 25.01 10.17 -11.54
C ALA A 40 26.08 10.77 -10.61
N THR A 41 25.79 11.94 -10.04
CA THR A 41 26.63 12.52 -9.00
C THR A 41 26.72 11.53 -7.83
N PRO A 42 27.92 11.32 -7.25
CA PRO A 42 28.08 10.34 -6.18
C PRO A 42 27.23 10.74 -4.98
N HIS A 43 26.12 10.03 -4.78
CA HIS A 43 25.39 10.06 -3.52
C HIS A 43 26.41 9.73 -2.42
N SER A 44 26.63 10.69 -1.52
CA SER A 44 27.65 10.57 -0.49
C SER A 44 27.29 9.40 0.42
N THR A 45 27.94 8.26 0.20
CA THR A 45 27.88 7.05 1.03
C THR A 45 28.64 7.28 2.34
N LYS A 46 28.17 8.28 3.09
CA LYS A 46 28.29 8.27 4.54
C LYS A 46 27.70 6.93 4.99
N GLY A 47 28.52 6.11 5.63
CA GLY A 47 28.06 4.87 6.25
C GLY A 47 26.95 5.12 7.27
N PRO A 48 26.29 4.07 7.77
CA PRO A 48 25.24 4.21 8.78
C PRO A 48 25.72 5.13 9.91
N GLN A 49 24.94 6.16 10.24
CA GLN A 49 25.33 7.15 11.24
C GLN A 49 25.53 6.43 12.59
N GLN A 50 26.78 6.27 13.01
CA GLN A 50 27.06 5.75 14.34
C GLN A 50 26.67 6.80 15.38
N ALA A 51 26.07 6.34 16.47
CA ALA A 51 25.74 7.18 17.61
C ALA A 51 27.02 7.82 18.16
N ALA A 52 27.11 9.15 18.11
CA ALA A 52 28.35 9.86 18.42
C ALA A 52 28.86 9.64 19.86
N TRP A 53 27.97 9.22 20.78
CA TRP A 53 28.30 8.88 22.16
C TRP A 53 28.93 7.48 22.34
N LEU A 54 28.81 6.59 21.35
CA LEU A 54 29.50 5.29 21.28
C LEU A 54 30.91 5.39 20.68
N ALA A 55 31.37 6.57 20.27
CA ALA A 55 32.72 6.74 19.76
C ALA A 55 33.76 6.50 20.88
N PRO A 56 34.92 5.89 20.57
CA PRO A 56 35.98 5.63 21.57
C PRO A 56 36.57 6.91 22.18
N SER A 57 36.33 8.08 21.58
CA SER A 57 36.71 9.40 22.08
C SER A 57 35.66 10.06 23.01
N SER A 58 34.41 9.59 23.02
CA SER A 58 33.31 10.15 23.84
C SER A 58 32.96 9.30 25.07
N LEU A 59 33.33 8.01 25.05
CA LEU A 59 33.09 7.08 26.15
C LEU A 59 33.87 7.50 27.42
N PRO A 60 33.21 7.64 28.59
CA PRO A 60 33.90 7.91 29.85
C PRO A 60 34.86 6.77 30.22
N LYS A 61 36.01 7.10 30.84
CA LYS A 61 37.00 6.10 31.29
C LYS A 61 36.46 5.09 32.32
N ALA A 62 35.33 5.38 32.97
CA ALA A 62 34.63 4.50 33.91
C ALA A 62 33.50 3.67 33.25
N GLY A 63 33.34 3.74 31.93
CA GLY A 63 32.19 3.20 31.20
C GLY A 63 30.95 4.10 31.24
N VAL A 64 29.87 3.64 30.62
CA VAL A 64 28.55 4.30 30.61
C VAL A 64 27.61 3.50 31.51
N SER A 65 26.88 4.18 32.39
CA SER A 65 25.89 3.51 33.26
C SER A 65 24.65 3.08 32.46
N VAL A 66 23.98 1.99 32.84
CA VAL A 66 22.77 1.51 32.12
C VAL A 66 21.67 2.58 31.99
N PRO A 67 21.33 3.38 33.03
CA PRO A 67 20.34 4.45 32.89
C PRO A 67 20.77 5.59 31.95
N GLN A 68 22.08 5.82 31.81
CA GLN A 68 22.63 6.78 30.84
C GLN A 68 22.58 6.19 29.43
N TYR A 69 23.00 4.93 29.25
CA TYR A 69 22.93 4.23 27.96
C TYR A 69 21.51 4.27 27.37
N LEU A 70 20.48 3.96 28.19
CA LEU A 70 19.09 3.99 27.75
C LEU A 70 18.65 5.41 27.32
N ARG A 71 19.02 6.44 28.08
CA ARG A 71 18.71 7.85 27.73
C ARG A 71 19.34 8.28 26.41
N GLU A 72 20.61 7.90 26.18
CA GLU A 72 21.31 8.23 24.94
C GLU A 72 20.84 7.37 23.75
N LEU A 73 20.36 6.15 24.01
CA LEU A 73 19.67 5.30 23.03
C LEU A 73 18.34 5.93 22.60
N ASP A 74 17.49 6.34 23.55
CA ASP A 74 16.22 7.03 23.26
C ASP A 74 16.44 8.33 22.47
N SER A 75 17.50 9.07 22.80
CA SER A 75 17.89 10.31 22.14
C SER A 75 18.31 10.05 20.68
N PHE A 76 19.19 9.06 20.49
CA PHE A 76 19.66 8.64 19.17
C PHE A 76 18.53 8.04 18.33
N GLN A 77 17.63 7.24 18.91
CA GLN A 77 16.46 6.68 18.23
C GLN A 77 15.57 7.80 17.68
N ARG A 78 15.19 8.79 18.49
CA ARG A 78 14.40 9.96 18.02
C ARG A 78 15.12 10.72 16.91
N GLN A 79 16.44 10.89 17.01
CA GLN A 79 17.22 11.55 15.96
C GLN A 79 17.23 10.74 14.66
N GLN A 80 17.46 9.43 14.71
CA GLN A 80 17.46 8.57 13.52
C GLN A 80 16.06 8.47 12.91
N PHE A 81 15.01 8.30 13.71
CA PHE A 81 13.63 8.27 13.23
C PHE A 81 13.27 9.58 12.50
N SER A 82 13.51 10.75 13.12
CA SER A 82 13.29 12.05 12.46
C SER A 82 14.14 12.24 11.20
N THR A 83 15.35 11.69 11.17
CA THR A 83 16.27 11.80 10.02
C THR A 83 15.87 10.89 8.85
N GLU A 84 15.54 9.63 9.10
CA GLU A 84 15.19 8.66 8.05
C GLU A 84 13.73 8.83 7.59
N THR A 85 12.78 9.07 8.51
CA THR A 85 11.38 9.36 8.16
C THR A 85 11.30 10.56 7.21
N ARG A 86 12.07 11.63 7.45
CA ARG A 86 12.10 12.82 6.56
C ARG A 86 12.79 12.59 5.19
N LYS A 87 13.56 11.51 5.01
CA LYS A 87 14.08 11.11 3.68
C LYS A 87 13.07 10.30 2.88
N ILE A 88 12.27 9.49 3.57
CA ILE A 88 11.28 8.57 2.98
C ILE A 88 9.97 9.32 2.70
N VAL A 89 9.53 10.11 3.67
CA VAL A 89 8.34 10.93 3.66
C VAL A 89 8.76 12.38 3.40
N MET A 90 8.39 12.90 2.23
CA MET A 90 8.60 14.29 1.83
C MET A 90 7.54 15.20 2.49
N ASP A 91 7.28 16.39 1.93
CA ASP A 91 6.24 17.30 2.43
C ASP A 91 4.86 16.62 2.47
N VAL A 92 4.33 16.40 3.68
CA VAL A 92 2.98 15.82 3.87
C VAL A 92 1.95 16.94 3.86
N SER A 93 0.96 16.86 2.96
CA SER A 93 -0.16 17.80 2.96
C SER A 93 -1.25 17.37 3.95
N SER A 94 -1.97 18.34 4.53
CA SER A 94 -3.14 18.07 5.37
C SER A 94 -4.18 17.20 4.67
N ARG A 95 -4.30 17.33 3.34
CA ARG A 95 -5.20 16.55 2.49
C ARG A 95 -4.85 15.05 2.43
N GLU A 96 -3.58 14.70 2.57
CA GLU A 96 -3.16 13.28 2.65
C GLU A 96 -3.49 12.70 4.03
N VAL A 97 -3.30 13.47 5.10
CA VAL A 97 -3.72 13.10 6.46
C VAL A 97 -5.24 12.89 6.52
N GLU A 98 -6.03 13.83 5.99
CA GLU A 98 -7.48 13.70 5.79
C GLU A 98 -7.83 12.46 4.95
N GLY A 99 -7.06 12.19 3.89
CA GLY A 99 -7.22 11.04 3.01
C GLY A 99 -7.06 9.70 3.74
N VAL A 100 -6.07 9.58 4.62
CA VAL A 100 -5.85 8.40 5.46
C VAL A 100 -6.99 8.23 6.48
N VAL A 101 -7.42 9.30 7.15
CA VAL A 101 -8.56 9.24 8.09
C VAL A 101 -9.86 8.86 7.37
N ALA A 102 -10.12 9.43 6.19
CA ALA A 102 -11.27 9.10 5.36
C ALA A 102 -11.21 7.67 4.81
N LEU A 103 -10.01 7.11 4.58
CA LEU A 103 -9.83 5.71 4.21
C LEU A 103 -10.15 4.78 5.38
N ALA A 104 -9.61 5.03 6.58
CA ALA A 104 -9.91 4.25 7.78
C ALA A 104 -11.42 4.26 8.11
N ALA A 105 -12.08 5.41 7.99
CA ALA A 105 -13.53 5.53 8.17
C ALA A 105 -14.32 4.66 7.16
N LYS A 106 -13.91 4.64 5.88
CA LYS A 106 -14.51 3.78 4.84
C LYS A 106 -14.27 2.30 5.12
N LEU A 107 -13.10 1.92 5.63
CA LEU A 107 -12.77 0.54 6.00
C LEU A 107 -13.58 0.09 7.22
N ARG A 108 -13.71 0.94 8.24
CA ARG A 108 -14.62 0.70 9.39
C ARG A 108 -16.06 0.47 8.93
N GLY A 109 -16.57 1.33 8.04
CA GLY A 109 -17.91 1.19 7.48
C GLY A 109 -18.11 -0.14 6.73
N ARG A 110 -17.13 -0.57 5.93
CA ARG A 110 -17.15 -1.87 5.24
C ARG A 110 -17.11 -3.06 6.20
N TYR A 111 -16.31 -3.00 7.25
CA TYR A 111 -16.26 -4.03 8.29
C TYR A 111 -17.60 -4.17 9.02
N LEU A 112 -18.18 -3.05 9.46
CA LEU A 112 -19.49 -3.03 10.10
C LEU A 112 -20.60 -3.54 9.17
N ALA A 113 -20.59 -3.14 7.88
CA ALA A 113 -21.51 -3.67 6.88
C ALA A 113 -21.39 -5.20 6.75
N LYS A 114 -20.17 -5.75 6.67
CA LYS A 114 -19.95 -7.21 6.56
C LYS A 114 -20.38 -8.00 7.78
N LEU A 115 -20.27 -7.43 8.99
CA LEU A 115 -20.85 -8.02 10.21
C LEU A 115 -22.39 -8.05 10.14
N LEU A 116 -23.01 -6.95 9.72
CA LEU A 116 -24.46 -6.85 9.58
C LEU A 116 -25.00 -7.76 8.45
N ASP A 117 -24.30 -7.88 7.32
CA ASP A 117 -24.61 -8.81 6.23
C ASP A 117 -24.64 -10.27 6.70
N ALA A 118 -23.72 -10.66 7.59
CA ALA A 118 -23.67 -12.01 8.13
C ALA A 118 -24.82 -12.30 9.10
N ALA A 119 -25.20 -11.34 9.95
CA ALA A 119 -26.29 -11.48 10.91
C ALA A 119 -27.69 -11.33 10.26
N GLY A 120 -27.87 -10.39 9.34
CA GLY A 120 -29.17 -9.85 8.92
C GLY A 120 -30.03 -10.72 7.99
N HIS A 121 -29.74 -12.02 7.87
CA HIS A 121 -30.34 -12.88 6.83
C HIS A 121 -31.12 -14.10 7.37
N GLY A 122 -31.34 -14.19 8.69
CA GLY A 122 -32.01 -15.35 9.30
C GLY A 122 -31.26 -16.69 9.11
N ARG A 123 -29.98 -16.63 8.70
CA ARG A 123 -29.13 -17.79 8.47
C ARG A 123 -28.64 -18.36 9.79
N VAL A 124 -28.83 -19.67 9.98
CA VAL A 124 -28.45 -20.40 11.20
C VAL A 124 -26.93 -20.43 11.42
N ALA A 125 -26.12 -20.29 10.37
CA ALA A 125 -24.67 -20.24 10.43
C ALA A 125 -24.08 -19.25 9.41
N VAL A 126 -22.93 -18.67 9.77
CA VAL A 126 -22.07 -17.87 8.88
C VAL A 126 -21.12 -18.80 8.14
N SER A 127 -20.92 -18.63 6.83
CA SER A 127 -20.01 -19.49 6.07
C SER A 127 -18.54 -19.14 6.31
N GLU A 128 -17.64 -20.10 6.08
CA GLU A 128 -16.18 -19.87 6.18
C GLU A 128 -15.71 -18.73 5.26
N THR A 129 -16.27 -18.64 4.05
CA THR A 129 -15.99 -17.54 3.10
C THR A 129 -16.41 -16.19 3.66
N GLN A 130 -17.61 -16.09 4.25
CA GLN A 130 -18.08 -14.87 4.91
C GLN A 130 -17.18 -14.50 6.10
N MET A 131 -16.75 -15.48 6.90
CA MET A 131 -15.84 -15.25 8.02
C MET A 131 -14.47 -14.71 7.55
N LYS A 132 -13.92 -15.26 6.45
CA LYS A 132 -12.68 -14.74 5.84
C LYS A 132 -12.83 -13.33 5.27
N GLU A 133 -13.99 -13.00 4.68
CA GLU A 133 -14.28 -11.62 4.27
C GLU A 133 -14.36 -10.65 5.45
N ILE A 134 -15.07 -11.02 6.52
CA ILE A 134 -15.16 -10.24 7.76
C ILE A 134 -13.78 -10.03 8.38
N GLN A 135 -12.97 -11.10 8.48
CA GLN A 135 -11.60 -11.05 8.99
C GLN A 135 -10.75 -10.08 8.17
N ARG A 136 -10.74 -10.19 6.83
CA ARG A 136 -9.98 -9.29 5.96
C ARG A 136 -10.43 -7.83 6.11
N CYS A 137 -11.73 -7.58 6.22
CA CYS A 137 -12.24 -6.22 6.46
C CYS A 137 -11.84 -5.67 7.83
N ARG A 138 -11.79 -6.52 8.87
CA ARG A 138 -11.29 -6.17 10.21
C ARG A 138 -9.81 -5.79 10.14
N GLU A 139 -8.98 -6.66 9.56
CA GLU A 139 -7.52 -6.49 9.49
C GLU A 139 -7.13 -5.21 8.73
N MET A 140 -7.79 -4.93 7.59
CA MET A 140 -7.56 -3.68 6.85
C MET A 140 -7.96 -2.43 7.65
N TYR A 141 -9.03 -2.50 8.46
CA TYR A 141 -9.45 -1.41 9.33
C TYR A 141 -8.49 -1.23 10.52
N GLU A 142 -8.08 -2.32 11.18
CA GLU A 142 -7.14 -2.32 12.30
C GLU A 142 -5.76 -1.77 11.87
N GLU A 143 -5.29 -2.13 10.68
CA GLU A 143 -4.03 -1.60 10.13
C GLU A 143 -4.12 -0.11 9.79
N ALA A 144 -5.24 0.33 9.20
CA ALA A 144 -5.47 1.76 8.93
C ALA A 144 -5.59 2.58 10.24
N MET A 145 -6.12 2.00 11.32
CA MET A 145 -6.13 2.64 12.64
C MET A 145 -4.72 2.72 13.23
N ARG A 146 -3.92 1.63 13.19
CA ARG A 146 -2.50 1.65 13.60
C ARG A 146 -1.73 2.74 12.87
N GLY A 147 -1.83 2.80 11.53
CA GLY A 147 -1.16 3.82 10.72
C GLY A 147 -1.59 5.26 11.05
N ILE A 148 -2.82 5.49 11.50
CA ILE A 148 -3.28 6.81 11.98
C ILE A 148 -2.65 7.17 13.32
N ASP A 149 -2.48 6.21 14.23
CA ASP A 149 -1.89 6.46 15.54
C ASP A 149 -0.37 6.64 15.45
N GLU A 150 0.32 5.87 14.61
CA GLU A 150 1.73 6.11 14.26
C GLU A 150 1.94 7.48 13.58
N LEU A 151 1.04 7.89 12.67
CA LEU A 151 1.09 9.22 12.05
C LEU A 151 0.95 10.36 13.08
N LYS A 152 0.09 10.20 14.10
CA LYS A 152 0.01 11.17 15.22
C LYS A 152 1.32 11.21 16.02
N LEU A 153 1.92 10.05 16.30
CA LEU A 153 3.19 9.97 17.03
C LEU A 153 4.33 10.66 16.23
N ALA A 154 4.47 10.36 14.95
CA ALA A 154 5.46 10.98 14.06
C ALA A 154 5.29 12.51 13.95
N LEU A 155 4.05 13.00 13.87
CA LEU A 155 3.74 14.44 13.91
C LEU A 155 4.07 15.06 15.28
N ASN A 156 3.66 14.44 16.38
CA ASN A 156 3.94 14.92 17.75
C ASN A 156 5.45 14.96 18.03
N ASN A 157 6.22 13.98 17.55
CA ASN A 157 7.67 13.93 17.67
C ASN A 157 8.36 14.96 16.75
N GLY A 158 7.75 15.35 15.63
CA GLY A 158 8.32 16.24 14.61
C GLY A 158 9.18 15.51 13.56
N GLU A 159 8.95 14.20 13.42
CA GLU A 159 9.53 13.35 12.39
C GLU A 159 8.92 13.69 11.01
N ILE A 160 7.60 13.94 11.01
CA ILE A 160 6.84 14.49 9.89
C ILE A 160 6.49 15.95 10.20
N ALA A 161 6.47 16.80 9.17
CA ALA A 161 6.01 18.18 9.24
C ALA A 161 4.98 18.44 8.13
N ILE A 162 4.01 19.33 8.40
CA ILE A 162 2.96 19.74 7.46
C ILE A 162 3.17 21.23 7.14
N PRO A 163 3.38 21.61 5.87
CA PRO A 163 3.58 23.01 5.50
C PRO A 163 2.41 23.91 5.91
N GLY A 164 2.70 25.02 6.59
CA GLY A 164 1.70 25.97 7.08
C GLY A 164 1.05 25.63 8.43
N MET A 165 1.51 24.59 9.12
CA MET A 165 1.17 24.34 10.52
C MET A 165 2.36 24.66 11.43
N ASP A 166 2.23 25.69 12.26
CA ASP A 166 3.17 25.94 13.36
C ASP A 166 2.99 24.90 14.47
N ARG A 167 4.09 24.63 15.20
CA ARG A 167 4.10 23.75 16.37
C ARG A 167 3.76 24.58 17.62
N PRO A 168 2.86 24.11 18.51
CA PRO A 168 2.61 24.74 19.80
C PRO A 168 3.79 24.56 20.78
#